data_AF-A0AAE1DJG1-F1
#
_entry.id   AF-A0AAE1DJG1-F1
#
_cell.length_a   1.000
_cell.length_b   1.000
_cell.length_c   1.000
_cell.angle_alpha   90.00
_cell.angle_beta   90.00
_cell.angle_gamma   90.00
#
_symmetry.space_group_name_H-M   'P 1'
#
loop_
_entity.id
_entity.type
_entity.pdbx_description
1 polymer ?
#
loop_
_entity_poly.entity_id
_entity_poly.type
_entity_poly.pdbx_seq_one_letter_code
_entity_poly.pdbx_strand_id
1 'polypeptide(L)'
;MTRVVHTKTSGVVSPSPSLSPRGPESWPLWQFALNFCAAQKADALEGLMERACRSVCPQVCLPAKEWSLHWTYRQGGLKGLRNVYKNLRVMRPVSLGFYEIYIKIEAAQLEPDLKRLRSAFEEACGQFGSTETDLWLNYIQMEREVGGSDSQGGVVYQRAGQSLKPELRETFIRKHALVGVTA
;
A
#
# COMPACT_ATOMS: atom_id res chain seq x y z
N MET A 1 28.34 -67.62 20.13
CA MET A 1 29.00 -66.30 19.95
C MET A 1 29.73 -66.40 18.61
N THR A 2 29.42 -65.70 17.52
CA THR A 2 29.02 -64.30 17.34
C THR A 2 28.37 -64.18 15.94
N ARG A 3 27.23 -63.49 15.84
CA ARG A 3 26.51 -63.21 14.58
C ARG A 3 27.11 -61.94 13.96
N VAL A 4 27.57 -61.98 12.71
CA VAL A 4 27.94 -60.78 11.94
C VAL A 4 26.90 -60.57 10.85
N VAL A 5 26.10 -59.53 11.07
CA VAL A 5 25.02 -59.06 10.20
C VAL A 5 25.63 -58.25 9.07
N HIS A 6 25.41 -58.66 7.82
CA HIS A 6 25.73 -57.86 6.65
C HIS A 6 24.57 -56.91 6.32
N THR A 7 24.97 -55.68 6.06
CA THR A 7 24.19 -54.45 5.93
C THR A 7 23.21 -54.46 4.77
N LYS A 8 21.96 -54.06 5.04
CA LYS A 8 20.98 -53.70 4.02
C LYS A 8 21.09 -52.19 3.78
N THR A 9 21.44 -51.81 2.56
CA THR A 9 21.50 -50.43 2.07
C THR A 9 20.12 -49.78 2.16
N SER A 10 19.98 -48.83 3.08
CA SER A 10 18.78 -47.99 3.19
C SER A 10 18.94 -46.80 2.24
N GLY A 11 17.95 -46.61 1.37
CA GLY A 11 17.89 -45.50 0.43
C GLY A 11 17.92 -44.16 1.15
N VAL A 12 18.80 -43.29 0.70
CA VAL A 12 18.84 -41.88 1.10
C VAL A 12 17.59 -41.22 0.52
N VAL A 13 16.56 -41.06 1.35
CA VAL A 13 15.46 -40.14 1.08
C VAL A 13 16.07 -38.74 1.16
N SER A 14 16.28 -38.13 0.00
CA SER A 14 16.64 -36.71 -0.10
C SER A 14 15.58 -35.89 0.65
N PRO A 15 15.95 -35.02 1.59
CA PRO A 15 14.99 -34.15 2.22
C PRO A 15 14.48 -33.13 1.19
N SER A 16 13.17 -33.11 0.98
CA SER A 16 12.46 -32.02 0.32
C SER A 16 12.97 -30.68 0.84
N PRO A 17 13.17 -29.65 -0.02
CA PRO A 17 13.65 -28.36 0.43
C PRO A 17 12.56 -27.72 1.28
N SER A 18 12.68 -27.87 2.59
CA SER A 18 11.99 -27.04 3.57
C SER A 18 12.53 -25.62 3.39
N LEU A 19 11.88 -24.86 2.50
CA LEU A 19 12.02 -23.41 2.44
C LEU A 19 11.43 -22.83 3.72
N SER A 20 12.22 -22.86 4.80
CA SER A 20 12.11 -21.91 5.88
C SER A 20 13.19 -20.86 5.63
N PRO A 21 12.89 -19.71 5.00
CA PRO A 21 13.87 -18.68 4.82
C PRO A 21 13.83 -17.78 6.05
N ARG A 22 14.66 -18.08 7.06
CA ARG A 22 15.17 -17.03 7.95
C ARG A 22 16.39 -16.36 7.32
N GLY A 23 16.23 -15.88 6.09
CA GLY A 23 17.01 -14.75 5.59
C GLY A 23 16.30 -13.47 6.03
N PRO A 24 16.95 -12.29 5.98
CA PRO A 24 16.20 -11.04 6.07
C PRO A 24 15.12 -11.07 5.01
N GLU A 25 13.86 -11.13 5.46
CA GLU A 25 12.65 -11.12 4.65
C GLU A 25 12.68 -9.88 3.75
N SER A 26 13.28 -10.03 2.57
CA SER A 26 13.54 -8.91 1.67
C SER A 26 12.43 -8.87 0.63
N TRP A 27 11.78 -7.70 0.51
CA TRP A 27 10.73 -7.46 -0.47
C TRP A 27 11.05 -7.97 -1.90
N PRO A 28 12.30 -7.85 -2.42
CA PRO A 28 12.60 -8.32 -3.78
C PRO A 28 12.28 -9.79 -4.03
N LEU A 29 12.50 -10.68 -3.05
CA LEU A 29 12.18 -12.10 -3.20
C LEU A 29 10.66 -12.33 -3.24
N TRP A 30 9.92 -11.64 -2.38
CA TRP A 30 8.46 -11.66 -2.38
C TRP A 30 7.89 -11.12 -3.69
N GLN A 31 8.41 -9.99 -4.16
CA GLN A 31 8.00 -9.36 -5.41
C GLN A 31 8.27 -10.29 -6.60
N PHE A 32 9.44 -10.94 -6.64
CA PHE A 32 9.75 -11.93 -7.67
C PHE A 32 8.75 -13.09 -7.66
N ALA A 33 8.49 -13.67 -6.49
CA ALA A 33 7.55 -14.79 -6.36
C ALA A 33 6.13 -14.39 -6.76
N LEU A 34 5.66 -13.20 -6.33
CA LEU A 34 4.36 -12.66 -6.72
C LEU A 34 4.25 -12.45 -8.23
N ASN A 35 5.26 -11.82 -8.85
CA ASN A 35 5.28 -11.59 -10.29
C ASN A 35 5.32 -12.91 -11.08
N PHE A 36 6.09 -13.89 -10.61
CA PHE A 36 6.17 -15.21 -11.24
C PHE A 36 4.83 -15.95 -11.17
N CYS A 37 4.21 -16.03 -9.98
CA CYS A 37 2.90 -16.64 -9.82
C CYS A 37 1.81 -15.92 -10.62
N ALA A 38 1.88 -14.59 -10.68
CA ALA A 38 1.00 -13.74 -11.48
C ALA A 38 1.11 -14.02 -12.98
N ALA A 39 2.32 -14.15 -13.51
CA ALA A 39 2.56 -14.48 -14.92
C ALA A 39 2.03 -15.88 -15.27
N GLN A 40 2.20 -16.84 -14.35
CA GLN A 40 1.76 -18.23 -14.54
C GLN A 40 0.26 -18.45 -14.28
N LYS A 41 -0.49 -17.41 -13.86
CA LYS A 41 -1.88 -17.53 -13.38
C LYS A 41 -2.05 -18.65 -12.34
N ALA A 42 -1.06 -18.77 -11.45
CA ALA A 42 -1.05 -19.84 -10.46
C ALA A 42 -2.17 -19.65 -9.43
N ASP A 43 -2.91 -20.73 -9.11
CA ASP A 43 -3.96 -20.73 -8.09
C ASP A 43 -3.44 -20.28 -6.71
N ALA A 44 -2.15 -20.49 -6.45
CA ALA A 44 -1.50 -20.11 -5.19
C ALA A 44 -1.24 -18.60 -5.04
N LEU A 45 -1.46 -17.77 -6.08
CA LEU A 45 -1.13 -16.35 -6.06
C LEU A 45 -1.86 -15.59 -4.96
N GLU A 46 -3.16 -15.84 -4.79
CA GLU A 46 -3.97 -15.15 -3.77
C GLU A 46 -3.45 -15.46 -2.36
N GLY A 47 -3.13 -16.72 -2.08
CA GLY A 47 -2.54 -17.13 -0.81
C GLY A 47 -1.16 -16.53 -0.57
N LEU A 48 -0.32 -16.42 -1.61
CA LEU A 48 0.98 -15.76 -1.51
C LEU A 48 0.85 -14.26 -1.24
N MET A 49 -0.07 -13.58 -1.93
CA MET A 49 -0.39 -12.17 -1.76
C MET A 49 -0.92 -11.89 -0.34
N GLU A 50 -1.84 -12.71 0.16
CA GLU A 50 -2.36 -12.59 1.51
C GLU A 50 -1.25 -12.78 2.56
N ARG A 51 -0.39 -13.79 2.39
CA ARG A 51 0.76 -14.01 3.27
C ARG A 51 1.72 -12.82 3.30
N ALA A 52 2.03 -12.24 2.15
CA ALA A 52 2.90 -11.07 2.06
C ALA A 52 2.28 -9.87 2.80
N CYS A 53 0.98 -9.60 2.58
CA CYS A 53 0.25 -8.51 3.24
C CYS A 53 0.11 -8.68 4.77
N ARG A 54 0.13 -9.92 5.27
CA ARG A 54 0.10 -10.27 6.70
C ARG A 54 1.48 -10.44 7.33
N SER A 55 2.56 -10.27 6.57
CA SER A 55 3.91 -10.42 7.10
C SER A 55 4.14 -9.47 8.29
N VAL A 56 4.79 -9.99 9.33
CA VAL A 56 5.18 -9.19 10.51
C VAL A 56 6.29 -8.19 10.20
N CYS A 57 6.97 -8.36 9.06
CA CYS A 57 8.05 -7.50 8.60
C CYS A 57 7.46 -6.32 7.77
N PRO A 58 7.53 -5.07 8.25
CA PRO A 58 7.00 -3.91 7.52
C PRO A 58 7.62 -3.73 6.13
N GLN A 59 8.90 -4.09 5.99
CA GLN A 59 9.62 -4.06 4.72
C GLN A 59 9.00 -4.98 3.66
N VAL A 60 8.23 -6.00 4.08
CA VAL A 60 7.48 -6.88 3.17
C VAL A 60 6.02 -6.44 3.09
N CYS A 61 5.35 -6.24 4.23
CA CYS A 61 3.90 -6.08 4.23
C CYS A 61 3.42 -4.74 3.65
N LEU A 62 4.20 -3.66 3.79
CA LEU A 62 3.87 -2.36 3.21
C LEU A 62 3.89 -2.41 1.67
N PRO A 63 5.02 -2.76 1.01
CA PRO A 63 5.05 -2.82 -0.44
C PRO A 63 4.17 -3.96 -1.00
N ALA A 64 3.90 -5.04 -0.23
CA ALA A 64 2.93 -6.05 -0.61
C ALA A 64 1.52 -5.49 -0.78
N LYS A 65 1.09 -4.58 0.10
CA LYS A 65 -0.24 -3.95 0.01
C LYS A 65 -0.34 -3.02 -1.18
N GLU A 66 0.71 -2.26 -1.47
CA GLU A 66 0.80 -1.41 -2.66
C GLU A 66 0.78 -2.25 -3.95
N TRP A 67 1.56 -3.33 -3.99
CA TRP A 67 1.57 -4.27 -5.11
C TRP A 67 0.18 -4.89 -5.33
N SER A 68 -0.50 -5.28 -4.24
CA SER A 68 -1.85 -5.86 -4.29
C SER A 68 -2.88 -4.90 -4.90
N LEU A 69 -2.82 -3.59 -4.60
CA LEU A 69 -3.69 -2.60 -5.22
C LEU A 69 -3.46 -2.53 -6.73
N HIS A 70 -2.20 -2.42 -7.17
CA HIS A 70 -1.87 -2.36 -8.59
C HIS A 70 -2.28 -3.63 -9.33
N TRP A 71 -1.98 -4.80 -8.78
CA TRP A 71 -2.31 -6.07 -9.39
C TRP A 71 -3.82 -6.25 -9.54
N THR A 72 -4.57 -6.01 -8.47
CA THR A 72 -6.03 -6.20 -8.50
C THR A 72 -6.75 -5.17 -9.35
N TYR A 73 -6.22 -3.95 -9.45
CA TYR A 73 -6.70 -2.99 -10.44
C TYR A 73 -6.45 -3.46 -11.89
N ARG A 74 -5.27 -4.00 -12.18
CA ARG A 74 -4.94 -4.53 -13.53
C ARG A 74 -5.83 -5.70 -13.94
N GLN A 75 -6.17 -6.58 -13.00
CA GLN A 75 -6.98 -7.78 -13.29
C GLN A 75 -8.49 -7.54 -13.22
N GLY A 76 -8.95 -6.80 -12.21
CA GLY A 76 -10.37 -6.65 -11.86
C GLY A 76 -10.90 -5.21 -11.95
N GLY A 77 -10.11 -4.29 -12.51
CA GLY A 77 -10.44 -2.88 -12.61
C GLY A 77 -10.74 -2.23 -11.26
N LEU A 78 -11.59 -1.19 -11.29
CA LEU A 78 -11.98 -0.47 -10.09
C LEU A 78 -12.64 -1.35 -9.02
N LYS A 79 -13.47 -2.32 -9.44
CA LYS A 79 -14.19 -3.19 -8.48
C LYS A 79 -13.20 -3.99 -7.64
N GLY A 80 -12.18 -4.58 -8.28
CA GLY A 80 -11.11 -5.31 -7.62
C GLY A 80 -10.32 -4.40 -6.67
N LEU A 81 -9.86 -3.25 -7.18
CA LEU A 81 -9.13 -2.25 -6.40
C LEU A 81 -9.87 -1.84 -5.13
N ARG A 82 -11.14 -1.43 -5.26
CA ARG A 82 -11.97 -0.93 -4.15
C ARG A 82 -12.20 -2.01 -3.09
N ASN A 83 -12.38 -3.27 -3.49
CA ASN A 83 -12.54 -4.38 -2.56
C ASN A 83 -11.25 -4.64 -1.76
N VAL A 84 -10.11 -4.71 -2.46
CA VAL A 84 -8.81 -4.94 -1.82
C VAL A 84 -8.41 -3.77 -0.94
N TYR A 85 -8.64 -2.52 -1.36
CA TYR A 85 -8.42 -1.33 -0.55
C TYR A 85 -9.19 -1.38 0.77
N LYS A 86 -10.50 -1.69 0.70
CA LYS A 86 -11.36 -1.78 1.89
C LYS A 86 -10.83 -2.80 2.92
N ASN A 87 -10.29 -3.92 2.45
CA ASN A 87 -9.78 -4.98 3.31
C ASN A 87 -8.38 -4.66 3.86
N LEU A 88 -7.47 -4.16 3.03
CA LEU A 88 -6.08 -3.91 3.42
C LEU A 88 -5.92 -2.66 4.28
N ARG A 89 -6.75 -1.63 4.12
CA ARG A 89 -6.64 -0.38 4.89
C ARG A 89 -6.85 -0.57 6.40
N VAL A 90 -7.60 -1.60 6.81
CA VAL A 90 -7.83 -1.91 8.23
C VAL A 90 -6.74 -2.82 8.81
N MET A 91 -5.93 -3.45 7.96
CA MET A 91 -4.83 -4.31 8.37
C MET A 91 -3.57 -3.46 8.55
N ARG A 92 -3.26 -3.03 9.77
CA ARG A 92 -2.05 -2.24 10.06
C ARG A 92 -0.78 -3.11 10.06
N PRO A 93 0.40 -2.55 9.71
CA PRO A 93 0.65 -1.16 9.28
C PRO A 93 0.28 -0.93 7.80
N VAL A 94 0.01 0.32 7.42
CA VAL A 94 -0.26 0.75 6.04
C VAL A 94 0.66 1.92 5.73
N SER A 95 1.12 2.07 4.49
CA SER A 95 2.00 3.16 4.04
C SER A 95 1.19 4.35 3.52
N LEU A 96 1.81 5.53 3.44
CA LEU A 96 1.23 6.66 2.72
C LEU A 96 1.04 6.31 1.23
N GLY A 97 2.04 5.67 0.61
CA GLY A 97 2.00 5.23 -0.78
C GLY A 97 0.78 4.36 -1.11
N PHE A 98 0.33 3.52 -0.18
CA PHE A 98 -0.91 2.75 -0.35
C PHE A 98 -2.15 3.64 -0.54
N TYR A 99 -2.29 4.71 0.26
CA TYR A 99 -3.38 5.68 0.10
C TYR A 99 -3.23 6.48 -1.20
N GLU A 100 -2.01 6.93 -1.52
CA GLU A 100 -1.72 7.69 -2.74
C GLU A 100 -2.05 6.91 -4.01
N ILE A 101 -1.71 5.62 -4.07
CA ILE A 101 -2.06 4.74 -5.19
C ILE A 101 -3.58 4.68 -5.38
N TYR A 102 -4.33 4.45 -4.29
CA TYR A 102 -5.78 4.38 -4.34
C TYR A 102 -6.39 5.70 -4.79
N ILE A 103 -5.99 6.81 -4.17
CA ILE A 103 -6.46 8.18 -4.48
C ILE A 103 -6.18 8.50 -5.95
N LYS A 104 -4.96 8.25 -6.43
CA LYS A 104 -4.57 8.53 -7.82
C LYS A 104 -5.42 7.77 -8.82
N ILE A 105 -5.68 6.48 -8.59
CA ILE A 105 -6.50 5.68 -9.51
C ILE A 105 -7.96 6.13 -9.46
N GLU A 106 -8.49 6.42 -8.26
CA GLU A 106 -9.87 6.85 -8.07
C GLU A 106 -10.14 8.27 -8.62
N ALA A 107 -9.16 9.16 -8.53
CA ALA A 107 -9.24 10.52 -9.09
C ALA A 107 -9.10 10.55 -10.61
N ALA A 108 -8.42 9.55 -11.21
CA ALA A 108 -8.26 9.45 -12.66
C ALA A 108 -9.50 8.92 -13.41
N GLN A 109 -10.63 8.71 -12.71
CA GLN A 109 -11.87 8.29 -13.34
C GLN A 109 -12.53 9.44 -14.09
N LEU A 110 -13.33 9.13 -15.12
CA LEU A 110 -14.07 10.15 -15.88
C LEU A 110 -15.02 10.95 -14.96
N GLU A 111 -15.64 10.25 -14.02
CA GLU A 111 -16.47 10.81 -12.96
C GLU A 111 -15.94 10.31 -11.60
N PRO A 112 -14.99 11.04 -10.98
CA PRO A 112 -14.43 10.62 -9.69
C PRO A 112 -15.47 10.67 -8.58
N ASP A 113 -15.47 9.66 -7.71
CA ASP A 113 -16.34 9.62 -6.54
C ASP A 113 -15.69 10.43 -5.40
N LEU A 114 -16.12 11.69 -5.30
CA LEU A 114 -15.62 12.65 -4.30
C LEU A 114 -15.74 12.13 -2.86
N LYS A 115 -16.77 11.35 -2.54
CA LYS A 115 -16.95 10.79 -1.19
C LYS A 115 -15.85 9.78 -0.86
N ARG A 116 -15.47 8.95 -1.84
CA ARG A 116 -14.37 7.99 -1.67
C ARG A 116 -13.02 8.68 -1.57
N LEU A 117 -12.78 9.70 -2.40
CA LEU A 117 -11.55 10.48 -2.36
C LEU A 117 -11.39 11.16 -0.99
N ARG A 118 -12.41 11.90 -0.54
CA ARG A 118 -12.42 12.49 0.80
C ARG A 118 -12.15 11.45 1.89
N SER A 119 -12.87 10.33 1.89
CA SER A 119 -12.64 9.26 2.88
C SER A 119 -11.19 8.75 2.88
N ALA A 120 -10.57 8.58 1.71
CA ALA A 120 -9.19 8.13 1.61
C ALA A 120 -8.20 9.18 2.12
N PHE A 121 -8.40 10.46 1.77
CA PHE A 121 -7.61 11.56 2.28
C PHE A 121 -7.75 11.74 3.79
N GLU A 122 -8.96 11.67 4.35
CA GLU A 122 -9.19 11.76 5.79
C GLU A 122 -8.46 10.65 6.56
N GLU A 123 -8.52 9.41 6.06
CA GLU A 123 -7.81 8.27 6.68
C GLU A 123 -6.28 8.41 6.58
N ALA A 124 -5.78 8.95 5.46
CA ALA A 124 -4.36 9.23 5.28
C ALA A 124 -3.91 10.37 6.21
N CYS A 125 -4.66 11.47 6.27
CA CYS A 125 -4.36 12.63 7.12
C CYS A 125 -4.39 12.26 8.61
N GLY A 126 -5.32 11.40 9.02
CA GLY A 126 -5.38 10.89 10.38
C GLY A 126 -4.13 10.11 10.81
N GLN A 127 -3.39 9.53 9.87
CA GLN A 127 -2.16 8.76 10.16
C GLN A 127 -0.88 9.55 9.90
N PHE A 128 -0.83 10.30 8.80
CA PHE A 128 0.39 10.91 8.28
C PHE A 128 0.34 12.44 8.28
N GLY A 129 -0.83 13.04 8.51
CA GLY A 129 -1.04 14.48 8.39
C GLY A 129 -0.28 15.34 9.42
N SER A 130 0.36 14.74 10.42
CA SER A 130 1.25 15.49 11.31
C SER A 130 2.64 15.76 10.72
N THR A 131 3.09 14.91 9.79
CA THR A 131 4.44 14.98 9.19
C THR A 131 4.42 15.23 7.68
N GLU A 132 3.31 14.93 7.00
CA GLU A 132 3.23 15.00 5.54
C GLU A 132 2.52 16.27 5.06
N THR A 133 3.32 17.29 4.71
CA THR A 133 2.79 18.56 4.19
C THR A 133 2.13 18.40 2.81
N ASP A 134 2.72 17.59 1.94
CA ASP A 134 2.24 17.41 0.57
C ASP A 134 0.90 16.66 0.52
N LEU A 135 0.63 15.80 1.51
CA LEU A 135 -0.67 15.15 1.64
C LEU A 135 -1.82 16.16 1.78
N TRP A 136 -1.64 17.20 2.60
CA TRP A 136 -2.63 18.26 2.77
C TRP A 136 -2.79 19.12 1.51
N LEU A 137 -1.68 19.45 0.85
CA LEU A 137 -1.70 20.23 -0.39
C LEU A 137 -2.44 19.47 -1.51
N ASN A 138 -2.16 18.18 -1.65
CA ASN A 138 -2.86 17.32 -2.59
C ASN A 138 -4.36 17.20 -2.27
N TYR A 139 -4.74 17.22 -0.98
CA TYR A 139 -6.14 17.21 -0.59
C TYR A 139 -6.84 18.52 -0.98
N ILE A 140 -6.22 19.68 -0.70
CA ILE A 140 -6.76 20.99 -1.11
C ILE A 140 -6.92 21.06 -2.63
N GLN A 141 -5.92 20.58 -3.38
CA GLN A 141 -5.96 20.55 -4.83
C GLN A 141 -7.12 19.67 -5.34
N MET A 142 -7.31 18.49 -4.74
CA MET A 142 -8.43 17.61 -5.10
C MET A 142 -9.79 18.27 -4.84
N GLU A 143 -9.97 18.97 -3.72
CA GLU A 143 -11.23 19.71 -3.44
C GLU A 143 -11.51 20.81 -4.46
N ARG A 144 -10.45 21.46 -4.98
CA ARG A 144 -10.56 22.47 -6.03
C ARG A 144 -10.90 21.85 -7.38
N GLU A 145 -10.17 20.82 -7.80
CA GLU A 145 -10.29 20.22 -9.14
C GLU A 145 -11.53 19.34 -9.29
N VAL A 146 -11.82 18.51 -8.29
CA VAL A 146 -12.89 17.50 -8.34
C VAL A 146 -14.11 17.96 -7.55
N GLY A 147 -13.90 18.58 -6.39
CA GLY A 147 -14.99 19.06 -5.53
C GLY A 147 -15.64 20.35 -6.02
N GLY A 148 -14.93 21.14 -6.84
CA GLY A 148 -15.38 22.43 -7.37
C GLY A 148 -15.68 23.46 -6.28
N SER A 149 -15.15 23.27 -5.06
CA SER A 149 -15.55 24.05 -3.89
C SER A 149 -14.35 24.59 -3.12
N ASP A 150 -14.03 25.86 -3.36
CA ASP A 150 -12.96 26.57 -2.65
C ASP A 150 -13.21 26.65 -1.13
N SER A 151 -14.49 26.59 -0.70
CA SER A 151 -14.83 26.60 0.72
C SER A 151 -14.33 25.35 1.45
N GLN A 152 -14.40 24.18 0.81
CA GLN A 152 -13.84 22.94 1.38
C GLN A 152 -12.31 22.98 1.38
N GLY A 153 -11.69 23.51 0.33
CA GLY A 153 -10.24 23.74 0.30
C GLY A 153 -9.76 24.61 1.48
N GLY A 154 -10.49 25.69 1.80
CA GLY A 154 -10.22 26.54 2.96
C GLY A 154 -10.33 25.80 4.31
N VAL A 155 -11.33 24.93 4.47
CA VAL A 155 -11.48 24.08 5.67
C VAL A 155 -10.31 23.10 5.80
N VAL A 156 -9.89 22.46 4.71
CA VAL A 156 -8.74 21.55 4.70
C VAL A 156 -7.45 22.30 5.05
N TYR A 157 -7.24 23.50 4.51
CA TYR A 157 -6.10 24.36 4.85
C TYR A 157 -6.04 24.69 6.35
N GLN A 158 -7.17 25.09 6.95
CA GLN A 158 -7.22 25.37 8.39
C GLN A 158 -6.86 24.14 9.23
N ARG A 159 -7.36 22.96 8.84
CA ARG A 159 -7.07 21.70 9.53
C ARG A 159 -5.61 21.30 9.40
N ALA A 160 -5.00 21.44 8.22
CA ALA A 160 -3.58 21.22 8.00
C ALA A 160 -2.73 22.06 8.97
N GLY A 161 -3.08 23.35 9.11
CA GLY A 161 -2.42 24.26 10.05
C GLY A 161 -2.54 23.85 11.52
N GLN A 162 -3.56 23.07 11.90
CA GLN A 162 -3.73 22.56 13.27
C GLN A 162 -3.03 21.21 13.47
N SER A 163 -3.07 20.32 12.47
CA SER A 163 -2.56 18.96 12.56
C SER A 163 -1.04 18.86 12.34
N LEU A 164 -0.47 19.72 11.49
CA LEU A 164 0.97 19.70 11.21
C LEU A 164 1.78 20.12 12.43
N LYS A 165 2.93 19.45 12.60
CA LYS A 165 3.94 19.86 13.57
C LYS A 165 4.39 21.30 13.31
N PRO A 166 4.70 22.11 14.35
CA PRO A 166 5.02 23.52 14.21
C PRO A 166 6.09 23.81 13.14
N GLU A 167 7.16 23.01 13.10
CA GLU A 167 8.28 23.13 12.17
C GLU A 167 7.90 22.94 10.70
N LEU A 168 6.76 22.29 10.41
CA LEU A 168 6.28 22.04 9.06
C LEU A 168 5.26 23.08 8.57
N ARG A 169 4.70 23.89 9.47
CA ARG A 169 3.63 24.85 9.13
C ARG A 169 4.13 25.94 8.20
N GLU A 170 5.33 26.46 8.43
CA GLU A 170 5.89 27.49 7.55
C GLU A 170 6.15 26.95 6.14
N THR A 171 6.71 25.73 6.03
CA THR A 171 6.89 25.04 4.76
C THR A 171 5.57 24.83 4.03
N PHE A 172 4.53 24.41 4.76
CA PHE A 172 3.18 24.24 4.21
C PHE A 172 2.61 25.56 3.66
N ILE A 173 2.69 26.66 4.42
CA ILE A 173 2.22 27.98 3.98
C ILE A 173 2.95 28.44 2.72
N ARG A 174 4.29 28.32 2.70
CA ARG A 174 5.11 28.70 1.53
C ARG A 174 4.72 27.87 0.31
N LYS A 175 4.61 26.55 0.44
CA LYS A 175 4.20 25.67 -0.67
C LYS A 175 2.80 26.00 -1.17
N HIS A 176 1.83 26.20 -0.29
CA HIS A 176 0.47 26.58 -0.66
C HIS A 176 0.42 27.90 -1.42
N ALA A 177 1.17 28.91 -0.97
CA ALA A 177 1.26 30.20 -1.66
C ALA A 177 1.82 30.06 -3.09
N LEU A 178 2.83 29.22 -3.29
CA LEU A 178 3.39 28.98 -4.63
C LEU A 178 2.38 28.33 -5.59
N VAL A 179 1.59 27.37 -5.11
CA VAL A 179 0.53 26.72 -5.90
C VAL A 179 -0.57 27.72 -6.29
N GLY A 180 -0.85 28.70 -5.42
CA GLY A 180 -1.80 29.78 -5.70
C GLY A 180 -1.29 30.84 -6.69
N VAL A 181 0.03 30.98 -6.87
CA VAL A 181 0.64 31.99 -7.77
C VAL A 181 0.74 31.49 -9.22
N THR A 182 0.65 30.18 -9.46
CA THR A 182 0.76 29.59 -10.80
C THR A 182 -0.59 29.32 -11.49
N ALA A 183 -1.69 29.88 -10.98
CA ALA A 183 -3.04 29.69 -11.51
C ALA A 183 -3.57 30.96 -12.21
#